data_AF-A0A2W6CIW2-F1
#
_entry.id   AF-A0A2W6CIW2-F1
#
_cell.length_a   1.000
_cell.length_b   1.000
_cell.length_c   1.000
_cell.angle_alpha   90.00
_cell.angle_beta   90.00
_cell.angle_gamma   90.00
#
_symmetry.space_group_name_H-M   'P 1'
#
loop_
_entity.id
_entity.type
_entity.pdbx_description
1 polymer ?
#
loop_
_entity_poly.entity_id
_entity_poly.type
_entity_poly.pdbx_seq_one_letter_code
_entity_poly.pdbx_strand_id
1 'polypeptide(L)'
;MAFAIAVALGLTLQGCGASATKPAPATQPAGPKVISTGPEGIALETGPALAPASTAADGAPVDGIRCDASEQVAYHIHSHLLVFVNGEAHSLPYGIGLVAPVANKTGANAFATATRCYYWLHVHAGDGIIHIESPTQQTYTLGQFFALWRQPLNANTVGPATGVVTAYVNGEPFTGDPATIPLKDHEAIQLDVGTPAPAPVSVDWSHARL
;
A
#
# COMPACT_ATOMS: atom_id res chain seq x y z
N MET A 1 14.17 81.45 37.90
CA MET A 1 13.96 79.99 37.91
C MET A 1 12.93 79.68 36.85
N ALA A 2 13.31 78.85 35.88
CA ALA A 2 12.58 78.60 34.63
C ALA A 2 11.65 77.39 34.74
N PHE A 3 10.46 77.46 34.13
CA PHE A 3 9.66 76.34 33.58
C PHE A 3 8.59 76.99 32.66
N ALA A 4 8.82 77.08 31.34
CA ALA A 4 8.58 76.09 30.29
C ALA A 4 7.08 75.88 29.97
N ILE A 5 6.63 76.51 28.88
CA ILE A 5 5.34 76.30 28.19
C ILE A 5 5.49 75.07 27.30
N ALA A 6 4.51 74.15 27.32
CA ALA A 6 4.35 73.13 26.29
C ALA A 6 2.86 72.94 25.98
N VAL A 7 2.46 73.42 24.80
CA VAL A 7 1.15 73.20 24.17
C VAL A 7 1.18 71.81 23.54
N ALA A 8 0.31 70.91 24.00
CA ALA A 8 0.15 69.59 23.39
C ALA A 8 -0.84 69.68 22.22
N LEU A 9 -0.31 69.55 21.00
CA LEU A 9 -1.07 69.39 19.77
C LEU A 9 -1.48 67.91 19.65
N GLY A 10 -2.78 67.62 19.72
CA GLY A 10 -3.32 66.28 19.51
C GLY A 10 -3.30 65.90 18.04
N LEU A 11 -2.40 64.98 17.65
CA LEU A 11 -2.45 64.29 16.37
C LEU A 11 -3.27 63.00 16.55
N THR A 12 -4.46 62.92 15.96
CA THR A 12 -5.21 61.67 15.83
C THR A 12 -4.77 60.96 14.55
N LEU A 13 -4.00 59.87 14.67
CA LEU A 13 -3.77 58.96 13.55
C LEU A 13 -4.99 58.05 13.35
N GLN A 14 -5.63 58.21 12.19
CA GLN A 14 -6.67 57.34 11.66
C GLN A 14 -6.02 56.00 11.24
N GLY A 15 -6.11 54.97 12.07
CA GLY A 15 -5.67 53.62 11.71
C GLY A 15 -6.70 52.95 10.79
N CYS A 16 -6.34 52.67 9.54
CA CYS A 16 -7.10 51.80 8.65
C CYS A 16 -7.11 50.37 9.22
N GLY A 17 -8.23 49.95 9.79
CA GLY A 17 -8.47 48.55 10.15
C GLY A 17 -8.74 47.72 8.89
N ALA A 18 -7.69 47.06 8.37
CA ALA A 18 -7.87 45.98 7.42
C ALA A 18 -8.22 44.70 8.20
N SER A 19 -9.48 44.29 8.15
CA SER A 19 -9.93 42.99 8.65
C SER A 19 -9.21 41.89 7.87
N ALA A 20 -8.26 41.22 8.52
CA ALA A 20 -7.64 40.02 7.98
C ALA A 20 -8.71 38.93 7.84
N THR A 21 -9.10 38.63 6.60
CA THR A 21 -9.94 37.47 6.29
C THR A 21 -9.13 36.21 6.58
N LYS A 22 -9.59 35.43 7.56
CA LYS A 22 -9.09 34.08 7.84
C LYS A 22 -9.20 33.24 6.56
N PRO A 23 -8.14 32.55 6.10
CA PRO A 23 -8.26 31.64 4.97
C PRO A 23 -9.29 30.56 5.30
N ALA A 24 -10.18 30.28 4.35
CA ALA A 24 -11.08 29.14 4.45
C ALA A 24 -10.25 27.84 4.55
N PRO A 25 -10.72 26.80 5.26
CA PRO A 25 -10.07 25.51 5.25
C PRO A 25 -9.99 25.01 3.80
N ALA A 26 -8.82 24.55 3.38
CA ALA A 26 -8.68 23.85 2.12
C ALA A 26 -9.59 22.62 2.15
N THR A 27 -10.53 22.54 1.21
CA THR A 27 -11.33 21.34 0.98
C THR A 27 -10.36 20.22 0.62
N GLN A 28 -10.21 19.23 1.50
CA GLN A 28 -9.52 17.99 1.14
C GLN A 28 -10.22 17.41 -0.11
N PRO A 29 -9.47 16.96 -1.13
CA PRO A 29 -10.07 16.16 -2.18
C PRO A 29 -10.82 15.00 -1.53
N ALA A 30 -12.08 14.80 -1.90
CA ALA A 30 -12.81 13.62 -1.49
C ALA A 30 -11.97 12.39 -1.87
N GLY A 31 -11.64 11.56 -0.88
CA GLY A 31 -10.95 10.30 -1.14
C GLY A 31 -11.72 9.45 -2.15
N PRO A 32 -11.07 8.50 -2.84
CA PRO A 32 -11.75 7.62 -3.79
C PRO A 32 -12.98 7.01 -3.13
N LYS A 33 -14.15 7.17 -3.76
CA LYS A 33 -15.38 6.52 -3.33
C LYS A 33 -15.14 5.00 -3.40
N VAL A 34 -15.03 4.32 -2.26
CA VAL A 34 -14.83 2.86 -2.21
C VAL A 34 -15.99 2.19 -2.96
N ILE A 35 -15.71 1.66 -4.15
CA ILE A 35 -16.75 1.10 -5.04
C ILE A 35 -17.16 -0.30 -4.55
N SER A 36 -16.22 -1.03 -3.93
CA SER A 36 -16.44 -2.28 -3.22
C SER A 36 -15.24 -2.58 -2.32
N THR A 37 -15.46 -3.26 -1.19
CA THR A 37 -14.40 -3.83 -0.35
C THR A 37 -14.22 -5.31 -0.69
N GLY A 38 -12.99 -5.80 -0.55
CA GLY A 38 -12.65 -7.20 -0.61
C GLY A 38 -13.08 -7.96 0.65
N PRO A 39 -12.83 -9.28 0.67
CA PRO A 39 -13.16 -10.17 1.78
C PRO A 39 -12.58 -9.71 3.12
N GLU A 40 -11.41 -9.08 3.10
CA GLU A 40 -10.71 -8.59 4.28
C GLU A 40 -11.16 -7.20 4.75
N GLY A 41 -12.20 -6.62 4.15
CA GLY A 41 -12.70 -5.29 4.50
C GLY A 41 -11.86 -4.14 3.95
N ILE A 42 -10.80 -4.44 3.20
CA ILE A 42 -9.95 -3.48 2.49
C ILE A 42 -10.54 -3.15 1.12
N ALA A 43 -10.32 -1.94 0.60
CA ALA A 43 -10.83 -1.56 -0.71
C ALA A 43 -10.21 -2.43 -1.82
N LEU A 44 -11.03 -2.86 -2.79
CA LEU A 44 -10.49 -3.56 -3.97
C LEU A 44 -9.56 -2.64 -4.75
N GLU A 45 -8.46 -3.20 -5.22
CA GLU A 45 -7.55 -2.50 -6.10
C GLU A 45 -8.20 -2.25 -7.47
N THR A 46 -7.84 -1.13 -8.08
CA THR A 46 -8.34 -0.73 -9.39
C THR A 46 -7.24 -0.85 -10.44
N GLY A 47 -7.64 -1.05 -11.70
CA GLY A 47 -6.71 -1.10 -12.83
C GLY A 47 -6.35 -2.53 -13.25
N PRO A 48 -5.59 -2.66 -14.35
CA PRO A 48 -5.17 -3.97 -14.84
C PRO A 48 -4.25 -4.68 -13.84
N ALA A 49 -4.23 -6.01 -13.87
CA ALA A 49 -3.28 -6.78 -13.08
C ALA A 49 -1.85 -6.40 -13.46
N LEU A 50 -0.97 -6.19 -12.47
CA LEU A 50 0.44 -5.87 -12.68
C LEU A 50 1.15 -6.96 -13.49
N ALA A 51 0.90 -8.21 -13.15
CA ALA A 51 1.40 -9.40 -13.85
C ALA A 51 0.40 -10.56 -13.68
N PRO A 52 0.49 -11.65 -14.44
CA PRO A 52 -0.37 -12.82 -14.23
C PRO A 52 0.03 -13.60 -12.96
N ALA A 53 -0.96 -14.03 -12.16
CA ALA A 53 -0.73 -14.95 -11.04
C ALA A 53 -0.14 -16.30 -11.48
N SER A 54 -0.43 -16.74 -12.72
CA SER A 54 0.05 -18.00 -13.30
C SER A 54 1.57 -18.08 -13.50
N THR A 55 2.29 -16.96 -13.33
CA THR A 55 3.76 -16.94 -13.33
C THR A 55 4.37 -17.45 -12.02
N ALA A 56 3.59 -17.43 -10.93
CA ALA A 56 4.04 -17.84 -9.61
C ALA A 56 4.54 -19.30 -9.56
N ALA A 57 5.31 -19.59 -8.53
CA ALA A 57 5.86 -20.92 -8.29
C ALA A 57 4.77 -21.98 -8.06
N ASP A 58 5.10 -23.24 -8.33
CA ASP A 58 4.15 -24.34 -8.56
C ASP A 58 4.34 -25.55 -7.62
N GLY A 59 4.85 -25.30 -6.41
CA GLY A 59 4.96 -26.23 -5.30
C GLY A 59 6.39 -26.49 -4.80
N ALA A 60 7.41 -26.07 -5.54
CA ALA A 60 8.80 -26.15 -5.09
C ALA A 60 9.15 -24.96 -4.18
N PRO A 61 9.92 -25.14 -3.08
CA PRO A 61 10.31 -24.03 -2.23
C PRO A 61 11.06 -22.93 -3.00
N VAL A 62 10.77 -21.66 -2.69
CA VAL A 62 11.42 -20.47 -3.28
C VAL A 62 11.91 -19.58 -2.15
N ASP A 63 13.21 -19.24 -2.13
CA ASP A 63 13.82 -18.34 -1.13
C ASP A 63 13.45 -18.66 0.33
N GLY A 64 13.39 -19.95 0.65
CA GLY A 64 13.03 -20.46 1.98
C GLY A 64 11.53 -20.52 2.27
N ILE A 65 10.67 -20.07 1.35
CA ILE A 65 9.22 -20.17 1.44
C ILE A 65 8.77 -21.53 0.94
N ARG A 66 8.05 -22.29 1.77
CA ARG A 66 7.51 -23.62 1.41
C ARG A 66 6.04 -23.52 1.03
N CYS A 67 5.58 -24.58 0.35
CA CYS A 67 4.18 -24.79 -0.02
C CYS A 67 3.63 -25.96 0.79
N ASP A 68 2.65 -25.70 1.65
CA ASP A 68 2.04 -26.69 2.54
C ASP A 68 0.60 -26.98 2.12
N ALA A 69 0.12 -28.20 2.40
CA ALA A 69 -1.22 -28.63 1.98
C ALA A 69 -2.37 -27.79 2.59
N SER A 70 -2.09 -27.08 3.69
CA SER A 70 -2.97 -26.12 4.33
C SER A 70 -2.22 -24.85 4.68
N GLU A 71 -2.98 -23.77 4.81
CA GLU A 71 -2.59 -22.55 5.52
C GLU A 71 -2.01 -22.88 6.90
N GLN A 72 -1.04 -22.08 7.34
CA GLN A 72 -0.33 -22.28 8.60
C GLN A 72 -0.63 -21.12 9.54
N VAL A 73 -1.03 -21.44 10.77
CA VAL A 73 -1.59 -20.46 11.72
C VAL A 73 -0.66 -20.14 12.90
N ALA A 74 0.52 -20.76 12.96
CA ALA A 74 1.46 -20.50 14.06
C ALA A 74 2.05 -19.08 13.99
N TYR A 75 2.19 -18.56 12.78
CA TYR A 75 2.41 -17.16 12.51
C TYR A 75 1.47 -16.74 11.38
N HIS A 76 0.56 -15.81 11.67
CA HIS A 76 -0.50 -15.38 10.77
C HIS A 76 -0.65 -13.87 10.90
N ILE A 77 -0.18 -13.15 9.89
CA ILE A 77 -0.29 -11.69 9.80
C ILE A 77 -0.61 -11.28 8.35
N HIS A 78 -0.96 -10.02 8.16
CA HIS A 78 -1.34 -9.51 6.85
C HIS A 78 -0.64 -8.19 6.55
N SER A 79 -0.16 -8.02 5.32
CA SER A 79 0.40 -6.77 4.82
C SER A 79 -0.33 -6.36 3.55
N HIS A 80 -0.37 -5.07 3.24
CA HIS A 80 -1.02 -4.57 2.03
C HIS A 80 0.01 -3.99 1.07
N LEU A 81 -0.10 -4.31 -0.22
CA LEU A 81 0.74 -3.76 -1.28
C LEU A 81 -0.12 -3.02 -2.31
N LEU A 82 0.19 -1.75 -2.54
CA LEU A 82 -0.28 -0.98 -3.71
C LEU A 82 0.86 -0.81 -4.71
N VAL A 83 0.52 -0.92 -5.99
CA VAL A 83 1.48 -0.63 -7.08
C VAL A 83 0.90 0.39 -8.04
N PHE A 84 1.69 1.42 -8.35
CA PHE A 84 1.39 2.39 -9.40
C PHE A 84 2.45 2.34 -10.50
N VAL A 85 2.01 2.31 -11.76
CA VAL A 85 2.87 2.38 -12.94
C VAL A 85 2.57 3.69 -13.66
N ASN A 86 3.55 4.59 -13.71
CA ASN A 86 3.38 5.93 -14.31
C ASN A 86 2.14 6.68 -13.78
N GLY A 87 1.84 6.54 -12.50
CA GLY A 87 0.71 7.19 -11.83
C GLY A 87 -0.63 6.46 -11.93
N GLU A 88 -0.70 5.35 -12.68
CA GLU A 88 -1.90 4.52 -12.80
C GLU A 88 -1.83 3.34 -11.82
N ALA A 89 -2.92 3.05 -11.12
CA ALA A 89 -2.99 1.90 -10.21
C ALA A 89 -2.97 0.57 -11.00
N HIS A 90 -2.22 -0.39 -10.49
CA HIS A 90 -2.18 -1.76 -10.99
C HIS A 90 -2.49 -2.73 -9.86
N SER A 91 -3.38 -3.68 -10.12
CA SER A 91 -3.82 -4.65 -9.11
C SER A 91 -2.88 -5.84 -8.99
N LEU A 92 -2.79 -6.40 -7.79
CA LEU A 92 -2.30 -7.75 -7.56
C LEU A 92 -3.44 -8.73 -7.89
N PRO A 93 -3.24 -9.67 -8.83
CA PRO A 93 -4.25 -10.71 -9.06
C PRO A 93 -4.33 -11.64 -7.85
N TYR A 94 -5.54 -12.10 -7.54
CA TYR A 94 -5.72 -13.24 -6.64
C TYR A 94 -4.99 -14.48 -7.18
N GLY A 95 -4.58 -15.38 -6.28
CA GLY A 95 -3.96 -16.66 -6.62
C GLY A 95 -2.44 -16.67 -6.68
N ILE A 96 -1.77 -15.53 -6.45
CA ILE A 96 -0.32 -15.53 -6.21
C ILE A 96 -0.05 -16.39 -4.97
N GLY A 97 0.87 -17.35 -5.07
CA GLY A 97 1.18 -18.27 -3.97
C GLY A 97 0.14 -19.35 -3.69
N LEU A 98 -0.91 -19.46 -4.49
CA LEU A 98 -1.88 -20.55 -4.43
C LEU A 98 -1.62 -21.54 -5.56
N VAL A 99 -1.25 -22.78 -5.25
CA VAL A 99 -0.97 -23.79 -6.29
C VAL A 99 -2.27 -24.47 -6.73
N ALA A 100 -2.53 -24.40 -8.05
CA ALA A 100 -3.80 -24.77 -8.67
C ALA A 100 -4.98 -24.01 -8.03
N PRO A 101 -5.02 -22.68 -8.21
CA PRO A 101 -6.03 -21.84 -7.57
C PRO A 101 -7.41 -22.06 -8.18
N VAL A 102 -8.43 -22.06 -7.32
CA VAL A 102 -9.84 -22.08 -7.71
C VAL A 102 -10.54 -20.91 -7.05
N ALA A 103 -11.22 -20.09 -7.86
CA ALA A 103 -12.03 -18.99 -7.38
C ALA A 103 -13.38 -19.52 -6.86
N ASN A 104 -13.63 -19.35 -5.56
CA ASN A 104 -14.88 -19.79 -4.91
C ASN A 104 -16.02 -18.77 -5.07
N LYS A 105 -15.70 -17.56 -5.53
CA LYS A 105 -16.60 -16.44 -5.78
C LYS A 105 -16.16 -15.70 -7.04
N THR A 106 -17.04 -14.94 -7.67
CA THR A 106 -16.76 -14.14 -8.87
C THR A 106 -17.04 -12.65 -8.64
N GLY A 107 -16.53 -11.81 -9.54
CA GLY A 107 -16.70 -10.35 -9.48
C GLY A 107 -15.94 -9.71 -8.32
N ALA A 108 -16.48 -8.64 -7.77
CA ALA A 108 -15.86 -7.87 -6.68
C ALA A 108 -15.57 -8.70 -5.41
N ASN A 109 -16.26 -9.83 -5.21
CA ASN A 109 -16.05 -10.71 -4.08
C ASN A 109 -15.19 -11.94 -4.42
N ALA A 110 -14.47 -11.93 -5.55
CA ALA A 110 -13.62 -13.04 -5.94
C ALA A 110 -12.60 -13.38 -4.84
N PHE A 111 -12.54 -14.66 -4.50
CA PHE A 111 -11.66 -15.21 -3.48
C PHE A 111 -11.17 -16.56 -3.97
N ALA A 112 -9.86 -16.71 -4.10
CA ALA A 112 -9.23 -17.94 -4.56
C ALA A 112 -8.77 -18.79 -3.39
N THR A 113 -8.83 -20.11 -3.55
CA THR A 113 -8.22 -21.09 -2.64
C THR A 113 -7.33 -22.02 -3.44
N ALA A 114 -6.30 -22.59 -2.82
CA ALA A 114 -5.45 -23.57 -3.47
C ALA A 114 -6.06 -24.97 -3.36
N THR A 115 -6.02 -25.74 -4.45
CA THR A 115 -6.42 -27.16 -4.43
C THR A 115 -5.26 -28.11 -4.17
N ARG A 116 -4.01 -27.61 -4.24
CA ARG A 116 -2.80 -28.42 -4.01
C ARG A 116 -2.02 -28.00 -2.77
N CYS A 117 -1.58 -26.74 -2.70
CA CYS A 117 -0.86 -26.23 -1.54
C CYS A 117 -0.84 -24.69 -1.54
N TYR A 118 -0.61 -24.13 -0.36
CA TYR A 118 -0.48 -22.71 -0.06
C TYR A 118 0.97 -22.44 0.25
N TYR A 119 1.60 -21.51 -0.47
CA TYR A 119 2.84 -20.96 0.02
C TYR A 119 2.58 -20.07 1.23
N TRP A 120 3.56 -19.96 2.13
CA TRP A 120 3.40 -19.10 3.32
C TRP A 120 3.14 -17.64 2.98
N LEU A 121 3.51 -17.19 1.79
CA LEU A 121 3.18 -15.88 1.26
C LEU A 121 2.23 -16.05 0.07
N HIS A 122 1.00 -15.54 0.19
CA HIS A 122 -0.01 -15.69 -0.87
C HIS A 122 -1.08 -14.58 -0.85
N VAL A 123 -1.91 -14.54 -1.90
CA VAL A 123 -2.98 -13.54 -2.08
C VAL A 123 -4.28 -14.25 -2.43
N HIS A 124 -5.33 -14.05 -1.63
CA HIS A 124 -6.64 -14.65 -1.87
C HIS A 124 -7.56 -13.82 -2.77
N ALA A 125 -7.47 -12.49 -2.73
CA ALA A 125 -8.39 -11.57 -3.39
C ALA A 125 -7.66 -10.42 -4.10
N GLY A 126 -8.38 -9.61 -4.88
CA GLY A 126 -7.84 -8.44 -5.58
C GLY A 126 -7.84 -7.16 -4.74
N ASP A 127 -7.56 -7.28 -3.44
CA ASP A 127 -7.53 -6.18 -2.47
C ASP A 127 -6.10 -5.86 -1.99
N GLY A 128 -5.08 -6.36 -2.69
CA GLY A 128 -3.67 -6.08 -2.37
C GLY A 128 -3.15 -6.73 -1.09
N ILE A 129 -3.93 -7.58 -0.42
CA ILE A 129 -3.52 -8.24 0.83
C ILE A 129 -2.61 -9.43 0.55
N ILE A 130 -1.41 -9.33 1.08
CA ILE A 130 -0.44 -10.41 1.19
C ILE A 130 -0.65 -11.07 2.55
N HIS A 131 -1.04 -12.34 2.52
CA HIS A 131 -1.12 -13.21 3.68
C HIS A 131 0.26 -13.76 4.00
N ILE A 132 0.64 -13.73 5.27
CA ILE A 132 1.86 -14.35 5.79
C ILE A 132 1.43 -15.39 6.82
N GLU A 133 1.39 -16.63 6.38
CA GLU A 133 0.81 -17.77 7.09
C GLU A 133 1.82 -18.91 7.14
N SER A 134 2.53 -19.04 8.24
CA SER A 134 3.70 -19.90 8.34
C SER A 134 3.77 -20.71 9.63
N PRO A 135 4.57 -21.80 9.65
CA PRO A 135 4.70 -22.64 10.84
C PRO A 135 5.60 -22.02 11.92
N THR A 136 6.29 -20.90 11.60
CA THR A 136 7.26 -20.28 12.49
C THR A 136 7.29 -18.77 12.32
N GLN A 137 7.27 -18.02 13.42
CA GLN A 137 7.46 -16.59 13.39
C GLN A 137 8.88 -16.24 12.91
N GLN A 138 8.96 -15.60 11.75
CA GLN A 138 10.19 -15.07 11.16
C GLN A 138 9.87 -13.83 10.32
N THR A 139 10.91 -13.07 9.98
CA THR A 139 10.74 -11.91 9.09
C THR A 139 10.73 -12.39 7.64
N TYR A 140 9.63 -12.12 6.96
CA TYR A 140 9.49 -12.29 5.52
C TYR A 140 9.66 -10.94 4.82
N THR A 141 10.07 -10.94 3.56
CA THR A 141 10.27 -9.70 2.80
C THR A 141 9.42 -9.65 1.53
N LEU A 142 9.21 -8.42 1.05
CA LEU A 142 8.58 -8.16 -0.23
C LEU A 142 9.32 -8.83 -1.39
N GLY A 143 10.66 -8.90 -1.32
CA GLY A 143 11.48 -9.62 -2.29
C GLY A 143 11.16 -11.12 -2.37
N GLN A 144 10.94 -11.79 -1.24
CA GLN A 144 10.54 -13.21 -1.23
C GLN A 144 9.17 -13.41 -1.87
N PHE A 145 8.22 -12.51 -1.62
CA PHE A 145 6.92 -12.53 -2.27
C PHE A 145 7.02 -12.37 -3.80
N PHE A 146 7.82 -11.40 -4.27
CA PHE A 146 8.04 -11.18 -5.71
C PHE A 146 8.82 -12.34 -6.36
N ALA A 147 9.80 -12.92 -5.67
CA ALA A 147 10.53 -14.10 -6.15
C ALA A 147 9.59 -15.30 -6.32
N LEU A 148 8.69 -15.52 -5.35
CA LEU A 148 7.65 -16.54 -5.43
C LEU A 148 6.70 -16.29 -6.60
N TRP A 149 6.32 -15.03 -6.83
CA TRP A 149 5.52 -14.61 -7.98
C TRP A 149 6.31 -14.66 -9.31
N ARG A 150 7.62 -14.93 -9.26
CA ARG A 150 8.55 -14.87 -10.41
C ARG A 150 8.50 -13.53 -11.15
N GLN A 151 8.33 -12.45 -10.38
CA GLN A 151 8.33 -11.08 -10.86
C GLN A 151 9.58 -10.36 -10.31
N PRO A 152 10.31 -9.58 -11.12
CA PRO A 152 11.46 -8.85 -10.62
C PRO A 152 11.03 -7.69 -9.72
N LEU A 153 11.81 -7.44 -8.68
CA LEU A 153 11.67 -6.27 -7.81
C LEU A 153 13.06 -5.72 -7.49
N ASN A 154 13.28 -4.44 -7.78
CA ASN A 154 14.48 -3.70 -7.42
C ASN A 154 14.21 -2.19 -7.53
N ALA A 155 15.24 -1.37 -7.34
CA ALA A 155 15.14 0.11 -7.42
C ALA A 155 14.64 0.66 -8.78
N ASN A 156 14.58 -0.17 -9.83
CA ASN A 156 14.22 0.23 -11.18
C ASN A 156 13.13 -0.66 -11.84
N THR A 157 12.54 -1.60 -11.11
CA THR A 157 11.61 -2.58 -11.69
C THR A 157 10.62 -3.09 -10.64
N VAL A 158 9.35 -3.17 -11.03
CA VAL A 158 8.28 -3.81 -10.25
C VAL A 158 7.46 -4.68 -11.22
N GLY A 159 7.67 -6.00 -11.18
CA GLY A 159 7.10 -6.90 -12.17
C GLY A 159 7.53 -6.56 -13.60
N PRO A 160 6.63 -6.49 -14.58
CA PRO A 160 6.99 -6.14 -15.96
C PRO A 160 7.26 -4.65 -16.15
N ALA A 161 6.93 -3.80 -15.18
CA ALA A 161 7.09 -2.35 -15.28
C ALA A 161 8.52 -1.93 -14.92
N THR A 162 9.07 -0.99 -15.69
CA THR A 162 10.43 -0.47 -15.53
C THR A 162 10.43 1.05 -15.40
N GLY A 163 11.34 1.58 -14.59
CA GLY A 163 11.42 2.99 -14.23
C GLY A 163 11.94 3.14 -12.81
N VAL A 164 12.34 4.34 -12.39
CA VAL A 164 12.74 4.58 -10.99
C VAL A 164 11.59 4.17 -10.07
N VAL A 165 11.90 3.38 -9.03
CA VAL A 165 10.93 2.95 -8.03
C VAL A 165 11.01 3.87 -6.82
N THR A 166 9.90 4.50 -6.48
CA THR A 166 9.68 5.19 -5.20
C THR A 166 8.87 4.27 -4.30
N ALA A 167 9.32 4.04 -3.08
CA ALA A 167 8.65 3.18 -2.13
C ALA A 167 8.21 3.96 -0.90
N TYR A 168 7.04 3.62 -0.37
CA TYR A 168 6.55 4.11 0.91
C TYR A 168 6.14 2.95 1.80
N VAL A 169 6.37 3.10 3.09
CA VAL A 169 5.93 2.17 4.13
C VAL A 169 5.16 2.98 5.17
N ASN A 170 3.88 2.66 5.33
CA ASN A 170 2.93 3.39 6.19
C ASN A 170 2.89 4.91 5.91
N GLY A 171 3.00 5.28 4.62
CA GLY A 171 3.00 6.68 4.17
C GLY A 171 4.36 7.38 4.22
N GLU A 172 5.38 6.76 4.84
CA GLU A 172 6.72 7.34 4.96
C GLU A 172 7.66 6.85 3.86
N PRO A 173 8.52 7.71 3.28
CA PRO A 173 9.47 7.30 2.25
C PRO A 173 10.43 6.20 2.71
N PHE A 174 10.57 5.16 1.90
CA PHE A 174 11.57 4.11 2.08
C PHE A 174 12.72 4.29 1.08
N THR A 175 13.96 4.31 1.57
CA THR A 175 15.15 4.68 0.79
C THR A 175 16.07 3.50 0.46
N GLY A 176 15.75 2.29 0.95
CA GLY A 176 16.50 1.07 0.66
C GLY A 176 16.07 0.37 -0.62
N ASP A 177 16.62 -0.81 -0.86
CA ASP A 177 16.12 -1.72 -1.90
C ASP A 177 14.70 -2.18 -1.54
N PRO A 178 13.68 -1.92 -2.38
CA PRO A 178 12.30 -2.32 -2.09
C PRO A 178 12.12 -3.83 -1.85
N ALA A 179 13.01 -4.68 -2.39
CA ALA A 179 12.98 -6.12 -2.11
C ALA A 179 13.29 -6.47 -0.64
N THR A 180 13.91 -5.54 0.10
CA THR A 180 14.27 -5.71 1.52
C THR A 180 13.19 -5.26 2.50
N ILE A 181 12.09 -4.67 2.01
CA ILE A 181 10.97 -4.24 2.86
C ILE A 181 10.42 -5.46 3.61
N PRO A 182 10.42 -5.47 4.95
CA PRO A 182 9.82 -6.55 5.72
C PRO A 182 8.29 -6.53 5.54
N LEU A 183 7.67 -7.70 5.61
CA LEU A 183 6.23 -7.85 5.69
C LEU A 183 5.85 -7.97 7.17
N LYS A 184 5.21 -6.93 7.72
CA LYS A 184 4.71 -6.91 9.10
C LYS A 184 3.20 -6.78 9.14
N ASP A 185 2.66 -7.10 10.31
CA ASP A 185 1.24 -7.00 10.58
C ASP A 185 0.74 -5.58 10.34
N HIS A 186 -0.29 -5.48 9.49
CA HIS A 186 -0.94 -4.25 9.05
C HIS A 186 0.03 -3.20 8.48
N GLU A 187 1.13 -3.63 7.85
CA GLU A 187 2.04 -2.76 7.12
C GLU A 187 1.44 -2.40 5.76
N ALA A 188 1.35 -1.10 5.45
CA ALA A 188 0.88 -0.58 4.17
C ALA A 188 2.06 -0.17 3.29
N ILE A 189 2.30 -0.91 2.22
CA ILE A 189 3.41 -0.70 1.30
C ILE A 189 2.86 -0.13 0.00
N GLN A 190 3.49 0.92 -0.52
CA GLN A 190 3.21 1.47 -1.85
C GLN A 190 4.50 1.48 -2.67
N LEU A 191 4.43 0.96 -3.89
CA LEU A 191 5.50 1.02 -4.89
C LEU A 191 5.04 1.80 -6.11
N ASP A 192 5.73 2.90 -6.42
CA ASP A 192 5.48 3.72 -7.60
C ASP A 192 6.64 3.56 -8.58
N VAL A 193 6.40 3.00 -9.77
CA VAL A 193 7.40 2.83 -10.81
C VAL A 193 7.19 3.82 -11.96
N GLY A 194 8.24 4.57 -12.30
CA GLY A 194 8.18 5.58 -13.34
C GLY A 194 7.59 6.91 -12.85
N THR A 195 6.98 7.67 -13.76
CA THR A 195 6.48 9.03 -13.45
C THR A 195 5.13 9.30 -14.08
N PRO A 196 4.23 10.06 -13.41
CA PRO A 196 4.39 10.62 -12.07
C PRO A 196 4.32 9.54 -10.96
N ALA A 197 4.97 9.81 -9.83
CA ALA A 197 4.78 9.04 -8.60
C ALA A 197 3.64 9.70 -7.79
N PRO A 198 2.52 9.02 -7.52
CA PRO A 198 1.45 9.55 -6.69
C PRO A 198 1.88 9.85 -5.26
N ALA A 199 1.06 10.61 -4.53
CA ALA A 199 1.23 10.74 -3.08
C ALA A 199 0.93 9.40 -2.39
N PRO A 200 1.53 9.13 -1.20
CA PRO A 200 1.27 7.90 -0.47
C PRO A 200 -0.21 7.76 -0.09
N VAL A 201 -0.77 6.58 -0.34
CA VAL A 201 -2.13 6.23 0.02
C VAL A 201 -2.13 5.52 1.37
N SER A 202 -2.95 6.00 2.29
CA SER A 202 -3.18 5.36 3.60
C SER A 202 -4.15 4.19 3.47
N VAL A 203 -3.86 3.09 4.16
CA VAL A 203 -4.77 1.95 4.33
C VAL A 203 -5.47 2.08 5.68
N ASP A 204 -6.80 2.01 5.69
CA ASP A 204 -7.59 1.98 6.94
C ASP A 204 -7.80 0.54 7.40
N TRP A 205 -7.01 0.12 8.38
CA TRP A 205 -7.11 -1.21 8.99
C TRP A 205 -8.23 -1.33 10.04
N SER A 206 -8.88 -0.24 10.44
CA SER A 206 -9.87 -0.27 11.54
C SER A 206 -11.14 -1.07 11.22
N HIS A 207 -11.39 -1.32 9.94
CA HIS A 207 -12.51 -2.11 9.43
C HIS A 207 -12.07 -3.46 8.86
N ALA A 208 -10.78 -3.79 8.97
CA ALA A 208 -10.24 -5.02 8.43
C ALA A 208 -10.80 -6.24 9.16
N ARG A 209 -10.95 -7.35 8.44
CA ARG A 209 -11.51 -8.62 8.95
C ARG A 209 -10.46 -9.72 8.99
N LEU A 210 -9.30 -9.36 9.55
CA LEU A 210 -8.04 -10.09 9.52
C LEU A 210 -7.71 -10.78 10.85
#